data_AF-A0AAN8LQ99-F1
#
_entry.id   AF-A0AAN8LQ99-F1
#
_cell.length_a   1.000
_cell.length_b   1.000
_cell.length_c   1.000
_cell.angle_alpha   90.00
_cell.angle_beta   90.00
_cell.angle_gamma   90.00
#
_symmetry.space_group_name_H-M   'P 1'
#
loop_
_entity.id
_entity.type
_entity.pdbx_description
1 polymer ?
#
loop_
_entity_poly.entity_id
_entity_poly.type
_entity_poly.pdbx_seq_one_letter_code
_entity_poly.pdbx_strand_id
1 'polypeptide(L)'
;MSCLATRVAVTFAVGSEVQQETTNDFSQIGKPFLMGTVALGGIVNVMPLLFSEISHNKTQIMWFRRVILGGLATCTVLNILWCWAVLEIVPQMSVQRVMEEGVVNTTSGVISESSPTAYSMVYSNISLEESEKAGEIATIPLTKIISLKYHHYSWVAELIQIFIAISITVSFLVMGSAMKHTIDGLVNSHWNTKLESMSKVWERTLPQSFHRCSSRGLANGLISLLAFGIIFIVSSCDPRGFVVMLDKVVSFSLNTEVGLFIFVMLRASRSERFQHLTVPLPVGQRVFQLHWTLPVYFLFAVAYDVIQSIVEIAEHNLQHSSQPLLTNSSLS
;
A
#
# COMPACT_ATOMS: atom_id res chain seq x y z
N MET A 1 1.27 -16.07 -0.58
CA MET A 1 2.65 -16.09 -1.13
C MET A 1 2.71 -16.81 -2.47
N SER A 2 2.18 -18.03 -2.58
CA SER A 2 2.17 -18.80 -3.84
C SER A 2 1.50 -18.06 -5.01
N CYS A 3 0.35 -17.41 -4.80
CA CYS A 3 -0.34 -16.64 -5.85
C CYS A 3 0.46 -15.42 -6.36
N LEU A 4 1.31 -14.80 -5.51
CA LEU A 4 2.17 -13.70 -5.96
C LEU A 4 3.34 -14.24 -6.78
N ALA A 5 4.00 -15.29 -6.30
CA ALA A 5 5.11 -15.92 -7.02
C ALA A 5 4.67 -16.44 -8.39
N THR A 6 3.50 -17.08 -8.48
CA THR A 6 2.95 -17.55 -9.77
C THR A 6 2.65 -16.38 -10.71
N ARG A 7 2.03 -15.29 -10.22
CA ARG A 7 1.78 -14.10 -11.05
C ARG A 7 3.07 -13.50 -11.58
N VAL A 8 4.05 -13.28 -10.70
CA VAL A 8 5.38 -12.73 -11.06
C VAL A 8 6.05 -13.58 -12.13
N ALA A 9 6.08 -14.91 -11.95
CA ALA A 9 6.72 -15.80 -12.92
C ALA A 9 6.08 -15.72 -14.30
N VAL A 10 4.74 -15.72 -14.36
CA VAL A 10 4.00 -15.66 -15.62
C VAL A 10 4.14 -14.29 -16.28
N THR A 11 4.04 -13.18 -15.54
CA THR A 11 4.23 -11.84 -16.10
C THR A 11 5.66 -11.60 -16.53
N PHE A 12 6.65 -12.12 -15.81
CA PHE A 12 8.05 -11.96 -16.17
C PHE A 12 8.38 -12.71 -17.47
N ALA A 13 7.82 -13.92 -17.65
CA ALA A 13 7.97 -14.68 -18.90
C ALA A 13 7.34 -13.96 -20.11
N VAL A 14 6.22 -13.24 -19.91
CA VAL A 14 5.62 -12.43 -20.98
C VAL A 14 6.41 -11.14 -21.20
N GLY A 15 6.92 -10.51 -20.14
CA GLY A 15 7.74 -9.28 -20.22
C GLY A 15 9.02 -9.48 -21.00
N SER A 16 9.69 -10.62 -20.80
CA SER A 16 10.92 -10.96 -21.53
C SER A 16 10.76 -11.10 -23.05
N GLU A 17 9.53 -11.32 -23.52
CA GLU A 17 9.20 -11.39 -24.96
C GLU A 17 8.78 -10.04 -25.55
N VAL A 18 8.23 -9.13 -24.72
CA VAL A 18 7.72 -7.82 -25.17
C VAL A 18 8.83 -6.76 -25.21
N GLN A 19 9.76 -6.78 -24.26
CA GLN A 19 10.97 -5.93 -24.19
C GLN A 19 10.73 -4.45 -24.54
N GLN A 20 9.75 -3.82 -23.89
CA GLN A 20 9.52 -2.39 -24.06
C GLN A 20 10.68 -1.57 -23.48
N GLU A 21 11.12 -0.50 -24.18
CA GLU A 21 12.13 0.43 -23.66
C GLU A 21 11.62 1.16 -22.41
N THR A 22 12.43 1.15 -21.36
CA THR A 22 12.11 1.78 -20.07
C THR A 22 12.90 3.07 -19.88
N THR A 23 12.22 4.15 -19.53
CA THR A 23 12.85 5.42 -19.15
C THR A 23 12.98 5.50 -17.64
N ASN A 24 14.13 5.98 -17.15
CA ASN A 24 14.38 6.16 -15.72
C ASN A 24 14.37 7.65 -15.38
N ASP A 25 13.31 8.11 -14.71
CA ASP A 25 13.28 9.41 -14.06
C ASP A 25 13.20 9.23 -12.55
N PHE A 26 14.25 9.66 -11.84
CA PHE A 26 14.32 9.58 -10.38
C PHE A 26 13.77 10.82 -9.67
N SER A 27 13.28 11.82 -10.42
CA SER A 27 12.68 13.03 -9.85
C SER A 27 11.48 12.71 -8.94
N GLN A 28 10.77 11.61 -9.20
CA GLN A 28 9.56 11.20 -8.46
C GLN A 28 9.78 10.01 -7.51
N ILE A 29 11.01 9.75 -7.06
CA ILE A 29 11.34 8.58 -6.23
C ILE A 29 10.56 8.50 -4.89
N GLY A 30 10.05 9.62 -4.39
CA GLY A 30 9.38 9.70 -3.10
C GLY A 30 8.06 8.93 -3.02
N LYS A 31 7.21 8.97 -4.06
CA LYS A 31 5.94 8.23 -4.09
C LYS A 31 6.17 6.70 -4.05
N PRO A 32 7.02 6.10 -4.90
CA PRO A 32 7.39 4.69 -4.79
C PRO A 32 8.02 4.31 -3.45
N PHE A 33 8.84 5.20 -2.87
CA PHE A 33 9.42 4.99 -1.55
C PHE A 33 8.35 4.84 -0.46
N LEU A 34 7.39 5.77 -0.39
CA LEU A 34 6.28 5.72 0.56
C LEU A 34 5.43 4.45 0.35
N MET A 35 5.05 4.16 -0.89
CA MET A 35 4.25 2.96 -1.18
C MET A 35 5.00 1.66 -0.83
N GLY A 36 6.32 1.64 -1.00
CA GLY A 36 7.18 0.53 -0.54
C GLY A 36 7.15 0.31 0.98
N THR A 37 7.13 1.40 1.76
CA THR A 37 6.99 1.30 3.22
C THR A 37 5.64 0.75 3.65
N VAL A 38 4.56 1.12 2.97
CA VAL A 38 3.21 0.57 3.20
C VAL A 38 3.15 -0.91 2.85
N ALA A 39 3.70 -1.30 1.69
CA ALA A 39 3.66 -2.67 1.19
C ALA A 39 4.30 -3.69 2.14
N LEU A 40 5.31 -3.27 2.91
CA LEU A 40 6.00 -4.11 3.90
C LEU A 40 5.56 -3.82 5.34
N GLY A 41 4.95 -2.66 5.60
CA GLY A 41 4.64 -2.16 6.94
C GLY A 41 3.59 -2.96 7.69
N GLY A 42 2.66 -3.63 7.00
CA GLY A 42 1.59 -4.41 7.63
C GLY A 42 2.06 -5.51 8.60
N ILE A 43 3.33 -5.92 8.51
CA ILE A 43 3.93 -6.92 9.41
C ILE A 43 3.92 -6.49 10.88
N VAL A 44 3.99 -5.19 11.18
CA VAL A 44 4.04 -4.69 12.57
C VAL A 44 2.75 -4.98 13.34
N ASN A 45 1.63 -5.04 12.61
CA ASN A 45 0.31 -5.35 13.16
C ASN A 45 0.04 -6.87 13.22
N VAL A 46 0.58 -7.63 12.26
CA VAL A 46 0.35 -9.09 12.18
C VAL A 46 1.33 -9.88 13.07
N MET A 47 2.56 -9.39 13.22
CA MET A 47 3.61 -10.08 13.97
C MET A 47 3.24 -10.36 15.44
N PRO A 48 2.67 -9.41 16.21
CA PRO A 48 2.24 -9.68 17.59
C PRO A 48 1.17 -10.77 17.69
N LEU A 49 0.24 -10.79 16.73
CA LEU A 49 -0.83 -11.79 16.66
C LEU A 49 -0.29 -13.19 16.32
N LEU A 50 0.69 -13.28 15.43
CA LEU A 50 1.35 -14.57 15.17
C LEU A 50 2.24 -15.02 16.33
N PHE A 51 2.81 -14.06 17.06
CA PHE A 51 3.68 -14.36 18.20
C PHE A 51 2.92 -14.93 19.40
N SER A 52 1.63 -14.60 19.59
CA SER A 52 0.82 -15.13 20.70
C SER A 52 0.57 -16.63 20.61
N GLU A 53 0.60 -17.20 19.40
CA GLU A 53 0.37 -18.63 19.14
C GLU A 53 1.64 -19.49 19.33
N ILE A 54 2.78 -18.86 19.60
CA ILE A 54 4.09 -19.51 19.62
C ILE A 54 4.50 -19.84 21.06
N SER A 55 5.06 -21.04 21.28
CA SER A 55 5.58 -21.38 22.61
C SER A 55 6.81 -20.54 22.94
N HIS A 56 6.93 -20.12 24.19
CA HIS A 56 7.95 -19.16 24.65
C HIS A 56 9.35 -19.79 24.82
N ASN A 57 9.71 -20.70 23.92
CA ASN A 57 11.01 -21.36 23.86
C ASN A 57 12.00 -20.55 23.01
N LYS A 58 13.24 -20.40 23.46
CA LYS A 58 14.32 -19.67 22.77
C LYS A 58 14.51 -20.12 21.32
N THR A 59 14.49 -21.43 21.08
CA THR A 59 14.68 -22.00 19.74
C THR A 59 13.53 -21.63 18.82
N GLN A 60 12.28 -21.72 19.30
CA GLN A 60 11.10 -21.40 18.50
C GLN A 60 11.02 -19.90 18.19
N ILE A 61 11.38 -19.04 19.14
CA ILE A 61 11.47 -17.58 18.94
C ILE A 61 12.54 -17.23 17.89
N MET A 62 13.70 -17.90 17.91
CA MET A 62 14.73 -17.68 16.90
C MET A 62 14.27 -18.10 15.49
N TRP A 63 13.62 -19.26 15.36
CA TRP A 63 13.05 -19.71 14.09
C TRP A 63 11.94 -18.77 13.62
N PHE A 64 11.07 -18.32 14.51
CA PHE A 64 10.03 -17.34 14.18
C PHE A 64 10.63 -16.06 13.59
N ARG A 65 11.65 -15.48 14.24
CA ARG A 65 12.34 -14.28 13.71
C ARG A 65 12.92 -14.53 12.32
N ARG A 66 13.55 -15.69 12.08
CA ARG A 66 14.10 -16.05 10.76
C ARG A 66 13.02 -16.21 9.70
N VAL A 67 11.90 -16.84 10.05
CA VAL A 67 10.76 -17.03 9.13
C VAL A 67 10.14 -15.68 8.75
N ILE A 68 9.95 -14.77 9.71
CA ILE A 68 9.44 -13.42 9.43
C ILE A 68 10.39 -12.64 8.53
N LEU A 69 11.70 -12.65 8.83
CA LEU A 69 12.71 -12.00 7.99
C LEU A 69 12.78 -12.60 6.59
N GLY A 70 12.74 -13.93 6.46
CA GLY A 70 12.72 -14.61 5.16
C GLY A 70 11.45 -14.30 4.36
N GLY A 71 10.29 -14.21 5.04
CA GLY A 71 9.03 -13.80 4.43
C GLY A 71 9.09 -12.36 3.90
N LEU A 72 9.61 -11.42 4.69
CA LEU A 72 9.79 -10.02 4.27
C LEU A 72 10.77 -9.88 3.11
N ALA A 73 11.92 -10.57 3.18
CA ALA A 73 12.91 -10.56 2.11
C ALA A 73 12.31 -11.08 0.80
N THR A 74 11.60 -12.22 0.86
CA THR A 74 10.97 -12.79 -0.33
C THR A 74 9.84 -11.90 -0.87
N CYS A 75 9.04 -11.28 0.01
CA CYS A 75 8.02 -10.30 -0.40
C CYS A 75 8.65 -9.11 -1.15
N THR A 76 9.77 -8.60 -0.65
CA THR A 76 10.52 -7.50 -1.28
C THR A 76 11.00 -7.90 -2.67
N VAL A 77 11.62 -9.07 -2.82
CA VAL A 77 12.10 -9.57 -4.12
C VAL A 77 10.94 -9.75 -5.11
N LEU A 78 9.82 -10.34 -4.67
CA LEU A 78 8.66 -10.54 -5.53
C LEU A 78 8.02 -9.21 -5.97
N ASN A 79 7.97 -8.20 -5.09
CA ASN A 79 7.48 -6.87 -5.46
C ASN A 79 8.38 -6.20 -6.50
N ILE A 80 9.70 -6.31 -6.35
CA ILE A 80 10.66 -5.78 -7.34
C ILE A 80 10.48 -6.46 -8.69
N LEU A 81 10.44 -7.80 -8.72
CA LEU A 81 10.24 -8.57 -9.94
C LEU A 81 8.87 -8.29 -10.59
N TRP A 82 7.84 -8.08 -9.78
CA TRP A 82 6.51 -7.68 -10.26
C TRP A 82 6.58 -6.32 -10.97
N CYS A 83 7.15 -5.30 -10.32
CA CYS A 83 7.28 -3.97 -10.92
C CYS A 83 8.11 -4.02 -12.21
N TRP A 84 9.20 -4.78 -12.21
CA TRP A 84 10.02 -4.99 -13.40
C TRP A 84 9.20 -5.57 -14.57
N ALA A 85 8.50 -6.67 -14.33
CA ALA A 85 7.69 -7.32 -15.36
C ALA A 85 6.57 -6.41 -15.90
N VAL A 86 5.95 -5.59 -15.04
CA VAL A 86 4.94 -4.63 -15.47
C VAL A 86 5.52 -3.56 -16.38
N LEU A 87 6.72 -3.04 -16.07
CA LEU A 87 7.39 -2.01 -16.87
C LEU A 87 7.84 -2.51 -18.25
N GLU A 88 8.15 -3.80 -18.37
CA GLU A 88 8.48 -4.42 -19.67
C GLU A 88 7.26 -4.63 -20.57
N ILE A 89 6.04 -4.69 -20.01
CA ILE A 89 4.80 -4.96 -20.76
C ILE A 89 4.00 -3.68 -21.03
N VAL A 90 3.90 -2.79 -20.04
CA VAL A 90 3.03 -1.61 -20.08
C VAL A 90 3.87 -0.34 -20.28
N PRO A 91 3.57 0.49 -21.31
CA PRO A 91 4.29 1.74 -21.52
C PRO A 91 4.03 2.71 -20.37
N GLN A 92 5.09 3.41 -19.95
CA GLN A 92 5.03 4.34 -18.82
C GLN A 92 4.21 5.60 -19.14
N MET A 93 4.48 6.21 -20.31
CA MET A 93 3.86 7.45 -20.78
C MET A 93 2.89 7.18 -21.93
N SER A 94 1.83 8.00 -22.05
CA SER A 94 0.89 7.95 -23.18
C SER A 94 1.52 8.41 -24.51
N VAL A 95 2.59 9.20 -24.44
CA VAL A 95 3.33 9.70 -25.60
C VAL A 95 4.71 9.06 -25.63
N GLN A 96 4.94 8.15 -26.59
CA GLN A 96 6.26 7.58 -26.83
C GLN A 96 6.94 8.31 -27.99
N ARG A 97 8.12 8.88 -27.73
CA ARG A 97 8.97 9.48 -28.78
C ARG A 97 9.74 8.35 -29.45
N VAL A 98 9.36 7.98 -30.66
CA VAL A 98 10.15 7.05 -31.47
C VAL A 98 11.09 7.89 -32.35
N MET A 99 12.40 7.69 -32.21
CA MET A 99 13.36 8.11 -33.23
C MET A 99 13.17 7.18 -34.42
N GLU A 100 12.74 7.73 -35.55
CA GLU A 100 12.68 6.98 -36.80
C GLU A 100 14.12 6.69 -37.24
N GLU A 101 14.57 5.45 -37.07
CA GLU A 101 15.81 4.97 -37.66
C GLU A 101 15.58 4.95 -39.18
N GLY A 102 16.04 6.00 -39.85
CA GLY A 102 15.92 6.14 -41.30
C GLY A 102 16.51 4.92 -41.97
N VAL A 103 15.66 4.12 -42.62
CA VAL A 103 16.08 3.07 -43.55
C VAL A 103 16.89 3.75 -44.64
N VAL A 104 18.22 3.63 -44.57
CA VAL A 104 19.13 4.07 -45.62
C VAL A 104 18.97 3.12 -46.81
N ASN A 105 17.95 3.37 -47.63
CA ASN A 105 17.95 2.85 -49.00
C ASN A 105 18.95 3.66 -49.80
N THR A 106 20.13 3.06 -49.97
CA THR A 106 21.20 3.56 -50.81
C THR A 106 20.74 3.48 -52.27
N THR A 107 20.25 4.58 -52.82
CA THR A 107 20.44 4.89 -54.25
C THR A 107 20.27 6.38 -54.51
N SER A 108 21.38 6.99 -54.95
CA SER A 108 21.45 8.19 -55.79
C SER A 108 21.17 9.55 -55.15
N GLY A 109 22.27 10.17 -54.69
CA GLY A 109 22.68 11.56 -54.94
C GLY A 109 21.62 12.66 -54.88
N VAL A 110 21.70 13.49 -53.84
CA VAL A 110 21.89 14.96 -53.88
C VAL A 110 21.96 15.43 -52.42
N ILE A 111 23.05 16.13 -52.08
CA ILE A 111 23.21 16.80 -50.80
C ILE A 111 22.28 18.02 -50.82
N SER A 112 21.15 17.91 -50.14
CA SER A 112 20.30 19.05 -49.76
C SER A 112 20.08 19.00 -48.26
N GLU A 113 20.73 19.93 -47.56
CA GLU A 113 20.51 20.23 -46.15
C GLU A 113 19.10 20.77 -45.95
N SER A 114 18.16 19.92 -45.50
CA SER A 114 16.96 20.34 -44.75
C SER A 114 16.16 19.12 -44.32
N SER A 115 16.03 18.86 -43.01
CA SER A 115 14.82 18.31 -42.38
C SER A 115 14.95 18.33 -40.86
N PRO A 116 13.96 18.84 -40.11
CA PRO A 116 13.89 18.63 -38.67
C PRO A 116 13.70 17.14 -38.42
N THR A 117 14.40 16.60 -37.42
CA THR A 117 14.18 15.24 -36.90
C THR A 117 12.67 14.99 -36.77
N ALA A 118 12.13 14.12 -37.62
CA ALA A 118 10.72 13.74 -37.56
C ALA A 118 10.53 12.84 -36.33
N TYR A 119 10.19 13.46 -35.21
CA TYR A 119 9.78 12.73 -34.02
C TYR A 119 8.37 12.18 -34.28
N SER A 120 8.25 10.87 -34.42
CA SER A 120 6.95 10.20 -34.39
C SER A 120 6.51 10.08 -32.93
N MET A 121 5.51 10.87 -32.53
CA MET A 121 4.82 10.68 -31.25
C MET A 121 3.78 9.57 -31.44
N VAL A 122 4.06 8.38 -30.91
CA VAL A 122 3.06 7.31 -30.87
C VAL A 122 2.20 7.54 -29.63
N TYR A 123 0.93 7.85 -29.84
CA TYR A 123 -0.06 7.97 -28.77
C TYR A 123 -0.59 6.58 -28.41
N SER A 124 -0.27 6.10 -27.21
CA SER A 124 -0.88 4.89 -26.65
C SER A 124 -2.04 5.29 -25.76
N ASN A 125 -3.26 4.85 -26.10
CA ASN A 125 -4.44 5.05 -25.26
C ASN A 125 -4.38 4.28 -23.92
N ILE A 126 -3.37 3.42 -23.71
CA ILE A 126 -3.16 2.66 -22.48
C ILE A 126 -1.72 2.90 -22.02
N SER A 127 -1.55 3.54 -20.87
CA SER A 127 -0.26 3.81 -20.22
C SER A 127 -0.40 3.81 -18.70
N LEU A 128 0.71 3.66 -17.97
CA LEU A 128 0.71 3.73 -16.50
C LEU A 128 0.30 5.12 -15.99
N GLU A 129 0.74 6.19 -16.66
CA GLU A 129 0.38 7.58 -16.31
C GLU A 129 -1.14 7.81 -16.37
N GLU A 130 -1.78 7.33 -17.44
CA GLU A 130 -3.23 7.50 -17.61
C GLU A 130 -4.02 6.68 -16.58
N SER A 131 -3.55 5.46 -16.28
CA SER A 131 -4.15 4.64 -15.23
C SER A 131 -4.00 5.26 -13.83
N GLU A 132 -2.88 5.92 -13.51
CA GLU A 132 -2.74 6.67 -12.25
C GLU A 132 -3.79 7.79 -12.15
N LYS A 133 -3.98 8.57 -13.23
CA LYS A 133 -5.00 9.65 -13.28
C LYS A 133 -6.43 9.11 -13.10
N ALA A 134 -6.70 7.93 -13.64
CA ALA A 134 -7.99 7.24 -13.50
C ALA A 134 -8.19 6.58 -12.11
N GLY A 135 -7.16 6.53 -11.27
CA GLY A 135 -7.21 5.81 -9.98
C GLY A 135 -7.19 4.28 -10.16
N GLU A 136 -6.67 3.79 -11.29
CA GLU A 136 -6.52 2.37 -11.57
C GLU A 136 -5.18 1.84 -11.02
N ILE A 137 -5.19 0.65 -10.43
CA ILE A 137 -3.96 -0.07 -10.07
C ILE A 137 -3.29 -0.64 -11.33
N ALA A 138 -1.96 -0.78 -11.32
CA ALA A 138 -1.15 -1.20 -12.48
C ALA A 138 -1.56 -2.54 -13.14
N THR A 139 -2.34 -3.37 -12.46
CA THR A 139 -2.89 -4.62 -13.01
C THR A 139 -3.98 -4.38 -14.06
N ILE A 140 -4.71 -3.27 -13.98
CA ILE A 140 -5.76 -2.93 -14.95
C ILE A 140 -5.17 -2.61 -16.33
N PRO A 141 -4.22 -1.66 -16.50
CA PRO A 141 -3.60 -1.43 -17.80
C PRO A 141 -2.83 -2.65 -18.31
N LEU A 142 -2.21 -3.43 -17.41
CA LEU A 142 -1.54 -4.69 -17.77
C LEU A 142 -2.48 -5.69 -18.43
N THR A 143 -3.61 -5.99 -17.79
CA THR A 143 -4.58 -6.96 -18.33
C THR A 143 -5.26 -6.45 -19.59
N LYS A 144 -5.51 -5.13 -19.68
CA LYS A 144 -6.02 -4.49 -20.91
C LYS A 144 -5.03 -4.66 -22.08
N ILE A 145 -3.74 -4.39 -21.90
CA ILE A 145 -2.73 -4.54 -22.96
C ILE A 145 -2.54 -5.99 -23.39
N ILE A 146 -2.48 -6.92 -22.44
CA ILE A 146 -2.34 -8.35 -22.75
C ILE A 146 -3.54 -8.83 -23.57
N SER A 147 -4.77 -8.46 -23.17
CA SER A 147 -5.98 -8.89 -23.87
C SER A 147 -6.11 -8.26 -25.27
N LEU A 148 -5.80 -6.96 -25.40
CA LEU A 148 -6.01 -6.23 -26.66
C LEU A 148 -4.87 -6.34 -27.66
N LYS A 149 -3.61 -6.28 -27.21
CA LYS A 149 -2.41 -6.22 -28.07
C LYS A 149 -1.74 -7.58 -28.22
N TYR A 150 -1.86 -8.45 -27.22
CA TYR A 150 -1.21 -9.76 -27.17
C TYR A 150 -2.20 -10.89 -26.98
N HIS A 151 -3.19 -11.00 -27.88
CA HIS A 151 -4.31 -11.94 -27.78
C HIS A 151 -3.90 -13.41 -27.53
N HIS A 152 -2.71 -13.82 -27.98
CA HIS A 152 -2.13 -15.14 -27.70
C HIS A 152 -1.94 -15.42 -26.19
N TYR A 153 -1.70 -14.37 -25.39
CA TYR A 153 -1.54 -14.43 -23.93
C TYR A 153 -2.80 -13.99 -23.18
N SER A 154 -3.97 -13.89 -23.81
CA SER A 154 -5.24 -13.52 -23.13
C SER A 154 -5.54 -14.39 -21.91
N TRP A 155 -5.23 -15.69 -21.96
CA TRP A 155 -5.36 -16.61 -20.83
C TRP A 155 -4.53 -16.19 -19.60
N VAL A 156 -3.40 -15.52 -19.82
CA VAL A 156 -2.54 -14.97 -18.75
C VAL A 156 -3.26 -13.86 -18.02
N ALA A 157 -3.95 -12.98 -18.75
CA ALA A 157 -4.70 -11.87 -18.14
C ALA A 157 -5.82 -12.39 -17.21
N GLU A 158 -6.59 -13.38 -17.67
CA GLU A 158 -7.63 -14.05 -16.87
C GLU A 158 -7.06 -14.70 -15.61
N LEU A 159 -5.97 -15.45 -15.76
CA LEU A 159 -5.28 -16.10 -14.65
C LEU A 159 -4.73 -15.09 -13.63
N ILE A 160 -4.17 -13.97 -14.09
CA ILE A 160 -3.71 -12.87 -13.23
C ILE A 160 -4.88 -12.28 -12.44
N GLN A 161 -6.01 -12.00 -13.09
CA GLN A 161 -7.19 -11.46 -12.44
C GLN A 161 -7.75 -12.40 -11.36
N ILE A 162 -7.86 -13.70 -11.66
CA ILE A 162 -8.30 -14.71 -10.68
C ILE A 162 -7.37 -14.73 -9.46
N PHE A 163 -6.05 -14.75 -9.68
CA PHE A 163 -5.10 -14.75 -8.58
C PHE A 163 -5.08 -13.45 -7.78
N ILE A 164 -5.33 -12.30 -8.41
CA ILE A 164 -5.54 -11.03 -7.71
C ILE A 164 -6.78 -11.11 -6.82
N ALA A 165 -7.90 -11.57 -7.34
CA ALA A 165 -9.16 -11.67 -6.59
C ALA A 165 -9.02 -12.57 -5.35
N ILE A 166 -8.39 -13.75 -5.52
CA ILE A 166 -8.11 -14.65 -4.40
C ILE A 166 -7.16 -13.99 -3.38
N SER A 167 -6.09 -13.35 -3.87
CA SER A 167 -5.08 -12.71 -3.01
C SER A 167 -5.67 -11.57 -2.18
N ILE A 168 -6.50 -10.71 -2.78
CA ILE A 168 -7.18 -9.62 -2.09
C ILE A 168 -8.15 -10.17 -1.05
N THR A 169 -8.92 -11.20 -1.39
CA THR A 169 -9.87 -11.83 -0.46
C THR A 169 -9.16 -12.40 0.77
N VAL A 170 -8.08 -13.17 0.58
CA VAL A 170 -7.31 -13.71 1.71
C VAL A 170 -6.69 -12.59 2.55
N SER A 171 -6.13 -11.55 1.90
CA SER A 171 -5.54 -10.41 2.61
C SER A 171 -6.59 -9.65 3.42
N PHE A 172 -7.78 -9.47 2.86
CA PHE A 172 -8.91 -8.85 3.54
C PHE A 172 -9.36 -9.66 4.76
N LEU A 173 -9.40 -11.00 4.67
CA LEU A 173 -9.74 -11.85 5.80
C LEU A 173 -8.68 -11.77 6.92
N VAL A 174 -7.39 -11.78 6.56
CA VAL A 174 -6.28 -11.73 7.53
C VAL A 174 -6.16 -10.35 8.18
N MET A 175 -6.17 -9.27 7.39
CA MET A 175 -6.10 -7.91 7.92
C MET A 175 -7.40 -7.54 8.64
N GLY A 176 -8.54 -8.02 8.15
CA GLY A 176 -9.85 -7.83 8.76
C GLY A 176 -10.00 -8.55 10.09
N SER A 177 -9.43 -9.75 10.26
CA SER A 177 -9.42 -10.45 11.55
C SER A 177 -8.56 -9.71 12.58
N ALA A 178 -7.40 -9.21 12.20
CA ALA A 178 -6.57 -8.37 13.04
C ALA A 178 -7.30 -7.08 13.45
N MET A 179 -7.92 -6.38 12.48
CA MET A 179 -8.70 -5.17 12.74
C MET A 179 -9.91 -5.45 13.63
N LYS A 180 -10.58 -6.59 13.46
CA LYS A 180 -11.68 -7.01 14.34
C LYS A 180 -11.22 -7.13 15.79
N HIS A 181 -10.06 -7.72 16.06
CA HIS A 181 -9.52 -7.78 17.42
C HIS A 181 -9.22 -6.40 18.00
N THR A 182 -8.72 -5.47 17.19
CA THR A 182 -8.51 -4.08 17.60
C THR A 182 -9.82 -3.37 17.91
N ILE A 183 -10.85 -3.55 17.08
CA ILE A 183 -12.20 -3.00 17.29
C ILE A 183 -12.81 -3.61 18.56
N ASP A 184 -12.73 -4.93 18.72
CA ASP A 184 -13.21 -5.62 19.92
C ASP A 184 -12.51 -5.10 21.18
N GLY A 185 -11.18 -4.89 21.12
CA GLY A 185 -10.40 -4.29 22.20
C GLY A 185 -10.84 -2.86 22.53
N LEU A 186 -11.04 -2.02 21.51
CA LEU A 186 -11.49 -0.63 21.66
C LEU A 186 -12.90 -0.55 22.24
N VAL A 187 -13.84 -1.33 21.68
CA VAL A 187 -15.22 -1.43 22.15
C VAL A 187 -15.24 -1.92 23.59
N ASN A 188 -14.44 -2.96 23.92
CA ASN A 188 -14.37 -3.48 25.27
C ASN A 188 -13.76 -2.48 26.26
N SER A 189 -12.71 -1.75 25.86
CA SER A 189 -12.11 -0.70 26.68
C SER A 189 -13.12 0.40 26.94
N HIS A 190 -13.72 0.98 25.89
CA HIS A 190 -14.67 2.08 25.99
C HIS A 190 -15.93 1.67 26.74
N TRP A 191 -16.44 0.46 26.50
CA TRP A 191 -17.55 -0.11 27.26
C TRP A 191 -17.16 -0.25 28.73
N ASN A 192 -16.02 -0.82 29.07
CA ASN A 192 -15.61 -0.96 30.47
C ASN A 192 -15.39 0.41 31.15
N THR A 193 -14.79 1.41 30.49
CA THR A 193 -14.59 2.76 31.09
C THR A 193 -15.92 3.48 31.32
N LYS A 194 -16.84 3.40 30.36
CA LYS A 194 -18.15 4.06 30.43
C LYS A 194 -19.11 3.30 31.36
N LEU A 195 -19.03 1.97 31.39
CA LEU A 195 -19.80 1.09 32.25
C LEU A 195 -19.27 1.08 33.69
N GLU A 196 -17.99 1.34 33.97
CA GLU A 196 -17.49 1.61 35.33
C GLU A 196 -18.00 2.96 35.85
N SER A 197 -18.04 3.98 34.98
CA SER A 197 -18.62 5.28 35.33
C SER A 197 -20.13 5.19 35.55
N MET A 198 -20.82 4.34 34.78
CA MET A 198 -22.25 4.08 34.94
C MET A 198 -22.56 3.05 36.04
N SER A 199 -21.70 2.07 36.32
CA SER A 199 -21.93 1.06 37.35
C SER A 199 -21.88 1.68 38.74
N LYS A 200 -20.99 2.66 38.97
CA LYS A 200 -20.99 3.45 40.22
C LYS A 200 -22.29 4.22 40.45
N VAL A 201 -23.00 4.59 39.39
CA VAL A 201 -24.32 5.27 39.44
C VAL A 201 -25.46 4.25 39.54
N TRP A 202 -25.31 3.09 38.90
CA TRP A 202 -26.35 2.06 38.75
C TRP A 202 -26.36 1.01 39.88
N GLU A 203 -25.24 0.78 40.56
CA GLU A 203 -25.14 -0.12 41.75
C GLU A 203 -25.97 0.38 42.94
N ARG A 204 -26.46 1.62 42.91
CA ARG A 204 -27.43 2.11 43.89
C ARG A 204 -28.86 1.63 43.66
N THR A 205 -29.19 1.04 42.51
CA THR A 205 -30.61 0.99 42.10
C THR A 205 -31.15 -0.37 41.65
N LEU A 206 -30.37 -1.41 41.33
CA LEU A 206 -31.00 -2.71 40.96
C LEU A 206 -30.07 -3.95 41.09
N PRO A 207 -30.58 -5.16 41.43
CA PRO A 207 -29.79 -6.38 41.53
C PRO A 207 -29.51 -7.01 40.16
N GLN A 208 -28.32 -7.61 40.06
CA GLN A 208 -27.78 -8.31 38.90
C GLN A 208 -28.40 -9.70 38.74
N SER A 209 -28.61 -10.13 37.49
CA SER A 209 -28.08 -11.40 36.93
C SER A 209 -28.77 -11.73 35.59
N PHE A 210 -28.06 -12.36 34.66
CA PHE A 210 -28.60 -12.98 33.42
C PHE A 210 -29.07 -12.09 32.24
N HIS A 211 -28.21 -11.22 31.66
CA HIS A 211 -28.26 -10.93 30.19
C HIS A 211 -26.97 -10.28 29.62
N ARG A 212 -25.89 -10.18 30.41
CA ARG A 212 -24.74 -9.32 30.07
C ARG A 212 -23.74 -9.93 29.08
N CYS A 213 -23.77 -11.24 28.86
CA CYS A 213 -22.76 -11.96 28.07
C CYS A 213 -23.16 -12.14 26.59
N SER A 214 -24.46 -12.38 26.31
CA SER A 214 -24.96 -12.63 24.94
C SER A 214 -25.08 -11.36 24.09
N SER A 215 -25.57 -10.25 24.66
CA SER A 215 -25.72 -8.99 23.91
C SER A 215 -24.38 -8.36 23.52
N ARG A 216 -23.31 -8.60 24.28
CA ARG A 216 -21.97 -8.06 24.04
C ARG A 216 -21.33 -8.65 22.79
N GLY A 217 -21.37 -9.98 22.63
CA GLY A 217 -20.84 -10.65 21.43
C GLY A 217 -21.59 -10.25 20.15
N LEU A 218 -22.91 -10.11 20.24
CA LEU A 218 -23.75 -9.68 19.13
C LEU A 218 -23.49 -8.21 18.74
N ALA A 219 -23.39 -7.31 19.71
CA ALA A 219 -23.10 -5.89 19.48
C ALA A 219 -21.71 -5.69 18.85
N ASN A 220 -20.69 -6.41 19.32
CA ASN A 220 -19.35 -6.38 18.74
C ASN A 220 -19.33 -6.85 17.28
N GLY A 221 -20.07 -7.92 16.96
CA GLY A 221 -20.23 -8.41 15.59
C GLY A 221 -20.90 -7.38 14.68
N LEU A 222 -21.98 -6.74 15.17
CA LEU A 222 -22.70 -5.70 14.42
C LEU A 222 -21.85 -4.44 14.18
N ILE A 223 -21.08 -3.98 15.18
CA ILE A 223 -20.18 -2.83 15.03
C ILE A 223 -19.09 -3.15 13.99
N SER A 224 -18.52 -4.36 14.05
CA SER A 224 -17.54 -4.80 13.06
C SER A 224 -18.15 -4.81 11.65
N LEU A 225 -19.34 -5.38 11.49
CA LEU A 225 -20.04 -5.45 10.20
C LEU A 225 -20.36 -4.05 9.66
N LEU A 226 -20.81 -3.12 10.51
CA LEU A 226 -21.04 -1.73 10.12
C LEU A 226 -19.75 -1.04 9.69
N ALA A 227 -18.65 -1.22 10.43
CA ALA A 227 -17.36 -0.62 10.10
C ALA A 227 -16.86 -1.11 8.73
N PHE A 228 -16.87 -2.43 8.49
CA PHE A 228 -16.48 -2.98 7.19
C PHE A 228 -17.45 -2.60 6.06
N GLY A 229 -18.75 -2.50 6.36
CA GLY A 229 -19.76 -2.06 5.41
C GLY A 229 -19.55 -0.61 4.94
N ILE A 230 -19.21 0.30 5.86
CA ILE A 230 -18.89 1.69 5.52
C ILE A 230 -17.64 1.76 4.63
N ILE A 231 -16.57 1.04 4.99
CA ILE A 231 -15.35 0.98 4.17
C ILE A 231 -15.67 0.49 2.75
N PHE A 232 -16.48 -0.57 2.64
CA PHE A 232 -16.90 -1.11 1.36
C PHE A 232 -17.69 -0.10 0.52
N ILE A 233 -18.69 0.58 1.11
CA ILE A 233 -19.50 1.58 0.42
C ILE A 233 -18.62 2.73 -0.07
N VAL A 234 -17.77 3.28 0.81
CA VAL A 234 -16.85 4.38 0.45
C VAL A 234 -15.93 3.96 -0.69
N SER A 235 -15.33 2.76 -0.61
CA SER A 235 -14.45 2.24 -1.67
C SER A 235 -15.16 2.02 -3.01
N SER A 236 -16.46 1.68 -2.98
CA SER A 236 -17.26 1.45 -4.20
C SER A 236 -17.77 2.74 -4.82
N CYS A 237 -18.05 3.77 -4.01
CA CYS A 237 -18.56 5.05 -4.48
C CYS A 237 -17.46 5.96 -5.06
N ASP A 238 -16.26 5.93 -4.49
CA ASP A 238 -15.12 6.73 -4.95
C ASP A 238 -13.82 5.91 -4.90
N PRO A 239 -13.55 5.08 -5.93
CA PRO A 239 -12.35 4.25 -5.98
C PRO A 239 -11.07 5.10 -6.07
N ARG A 240 -11.14 6.27 -6.68
CA ARG A 240 -10.00 7.19 -6.80
C ARG A 240 -9.65 7.78 -5.43
N GLY A 241 -10.64 8.29 -4.71
CA GLY A 241 -10.47 8.75 -3.33
C GLY A 241 -9.96 7.64 -2.41
N PHE A 242 -10.42 6.40 -2.60
CA PHE A 242 -9.92 5.26 -1.84
C PHE A 242 -8.43 4.97 -2.10
N VAL A 243 -7.98 4.99 -3.35
CA VAL A 243 -6.56 4.81 -3.69
C VAL A 243 -5.70 5.94 -3.09
N VAL A 244 -6.17 7.19 -3.15
CA VAL A 244 -5.49 8.34 -2.52
C VAL A 244 -5.44 8.19 -0.98
N MET A 245 -6.53 7.71 -0.38
CA MET A 245 -6.57 7.41 1.06
C MET A 245 -5.53 6.34 1.44
N LEU A 246 -5.39 5.29 0.64
CA LEU A 246 -4.36 4.27 0.85
C LEU A 246 -2.95 4.86 0.71
N ASP A 247 -2.69 5.66 -0.32
CA ASP A 247 -1.36 6.21 -0.57
C ASP A 247 -0.93 7.20 0.52
N LYS A 248 -1.83 8.11 0.93
CA LYS A 248 -1.50 9.19 1.88
C LYS A 248 -1.78 8.79 3.32
N VAL A 249 -3.02 8.41 3.64
CA VAL A 249 -3.45 8.20 5.04
C VAL A 249 -2.86 6.93 5.62
N VAL A 250 -2.85 5.83 4.86
CA VAL A 250 -2.28 4.56 5.35
C VAL A 250 -0.75 4.64 5.43
N SER A 251 -0.09 5.30 4.48
CA SER A 251 1.34 5.61 4.57
C SER A 251 1.68 6.43 5.80
N PHE A 252 1.01 7.56 5.99
CA PHE A 252 1.17 8.39 7.18
C PHE A 252 0.97 7.60 8.47
N SER A 253 -0.13 6.83 8.56
CA SER A 253 -0.51 6.12 9.77
C SER A 253 0.46 5.00 10.11
N LEU A 254 0.82 4.14 9.14
CA LEU A 254 1.76 3.04 9.36
C LEU A 254 3.17 3.57 9.67
N ASN A 255 3.63 4.58 8.93
CA ASN A 255 4.96 5.15 9.18
C ASN A 255 5.03 5.85 10.54
N THR A 256 3.95 6.51 10.97
CA THR A 256 3.86 7.07 12.34
C THR A 256 3.81 5.96 13.40
N GLU A 257 3.04 4.89 13.17
CA GLU A 257 2.98 3.72 14.04
C GLU A 257 4.36 3.15 14.31
N VAL A 258 5.12 2.87 13.24
CA VAL A 258 6.44 2.25 13.35
C VAL A 258 7.49 3.24 13.85
N GLY A 259 7.48 4.47 13.35
CA GLY A 259 8.48 5.49 13.69
C GLY A 259 8.35 6.03 15.11
N LEU A 260 7.12 6.19 15.62
CA LEU A 260 6.85 6.77 16.93
C LEU A 260 6.47 5.71 17.95
N PHE A 261 5.38 4.97 17.72
CA PHE A 261 4.77 4.13 18.75
C PHE A 261 5.62 2.88 19.04
N ILE A 262 6.07 2.17 18.01
CA ILE A 262 6.95 1.00 18.19
C ILE A 262 8.29 1.43 18.82
N PHE A 263 8.85 2.57 18.41
CA PHE A 263 10.06 3.12 19.01
C PHE A 263 9.88 3.38 20.53
N VAL A 264 8.79 4.05 20.91
CA VAL A 264 8.48 4.32 22.33
C VAL A 264 8.25 3.01 23.08
N MET A 265 7.53 2.04 22.50
CA MET A 265 7.30 0.72 23.11
C MET A 265 8.61 -0.03 23.37
N LEU A 266 9.53 -0.05 22.39
CA LEU A 266 10.82 -0.69 22.54
C LEU A 266 11.65 -0.06 23.66
N ARG A 267 11.63 1.27 23.77
CA ARG A 267 12.34 1.97 24.86
C ARG A 267 11.67 1.74 26.21
N ALA A 268 10.34 1.79 26.27
CA ALA A 268 9.56 1.52 27.47
C ALA A 268 9.76 0.09 27.98
N SER A 269 9.95 -0.90 27.08
CA SER A 269 10.16 -2.30 27.45
C SER A 269 11.41 -2.55 28.31
N ARG A 270 12.41 -1.66 28.25
CA ARG A 270 13.63 -1.72 29.08
C ARG A 270 13.57 -0.83 30.33
N SER A 271 12.44 -0.17 30.57
CA SER A 271 12.22 0.61 31.79
C SER A 271 12.15 -0.29 33.02
N GLU A 272 12.51 0.26 34.19
CA GLU A 272 12.51 -0.45 35.49
C GLU A 272 11.19 -1.16 35.79
N ARG A 273 10.07 -0.59 35.31
CA ARG A 273 8.71 -1.13 35.45
C ARG A 273 8.57 -2.57 34.93
N PHE A 274 9.34 -2.98 33.92
CA PHE A 274 9.22 -4.28 33.26
C PHE A 274 10.39 -5.22 33.53
N GLN A 275 11.32 -4.86 34.43
CA GLN A 275 12.49 -5.70 34.74
C GLN A 275 12.13 -7.05 35.37
N HIS A 276 10.93 -7.17 35.94
CA HIS A 276 10.41 -8.41 36.52
C HIS A 276 10.00 -9.45 35.45
N LEU A 277 9.89 -9.06 34.18
CA LEU A 277 9.55 -9.96 33.07
C LEU A 277 10.81 -10.56 32.48
N THR A 278 10.96 -11.88 32.57
CA THR A 278 12.07 -12.62 31.96
C THR A 278 11.85 -12.74 30.45
N VAL A 279 12.55 -11.91 29.67
CA VAL A 279 12.52 -11.99 28.21
C VAL A 279 13.30 -13.24 27.76
N PRO A 280 12.68 -14.20 27.04
CA PRO A 280 13.34 -15.46 26.68
C PRO A 280 14.58 -15.28 25.81
N LEU A 281 14.60 -14.24 24.98
CA LEU A 281 15.69 -13.93 24.06
C LEU A 281 16.09 -12.44 24.17
N PRO A 282 16.94 -12.08 25.15
CA PRO A 282 17.39 -10.70 25.34
C PRO A 282 18.24 -10.26 24.14
N VAL A 283 17.99 -9.04 23.67
CA VAL A 283 18.73 -8.44 22.55
C VAL A 283 20.01 -7.80 23.11
N GLY A 284 21.15 -8.08 22.49
CA GLY A 284 22.43 -7.48 22.88
C GLY A 284 22.42 -5.95 22.71
N GLN A 285 23.22 -5.25 23.53
CA GLN A 285 23.21 -3.79 23.59
C GLN A 285 23.48 -3.10 22.24
N ARG A 286 24.40 -3.65 21.43
CA ARG A 286 24.72 -3.12 20.09
C ARG A 286 23.55 -3.26 19.11
N VAL A 287 22.87 -4.39 19.13
CA VAL A 287 21.69 -4.62 18.28
C VAL A 287 20.53 -3.74 18.76
N PHE A 288 20.41 -3.54 20.06
CA PHE A 288 19.41 -2.63 20.60
C PHE A 288 19.63 -1.20 20.13
N GLN A 289 20.88 -0.71 19.99
CA GLN A 289 21.15 0.64 19.47
C GLN A 289 20.56 0.89 18.07
N LEU A 290 20.40 -0.14 17.25
CA LEU A 290 19.75 -0.02 15.94
C LEU A 290 18.29 0.45 16.02
N HIS A 291 17.62 0.38 17.17
CA HIS A 291 16.25 0.93 17.29
C HIS A 291 16.16 2.43 16.96
N TRP A 292 17.27 3.18 17.02
CA TRP A 292 17.31 4.59 16.60
C TRP A 292 17.17 4.79 15.09
N THR A 293 17.41 3.77 14.28
CA THR A 293 17.18 3.86 12.84
C THR A 293 15.68 3.89 12.51
N LEU A 294 14.84 3.28 13.35
CA LEU A 294 13.38 3.28 13.19
C LEU A 294 12.80 4.71 13.13
N PRO A 295 12.95 5.57 14.15
CA PRO A 295 12.39 6.91 14.10
C PRO A 295 13.03 7.74 12.99
N VAL A 296 14.34 7.60 12.74
CA VAL A 296 15.00 8.37 11.67
C VAL A 296 14.42 8.04 10.30
N TYR A 297 14.26 6.75 9.98
CA TYR A 297 13.76 6.32 8.68
C TYR A 297 12.26 6.60 8.52
N PHE A 298 11.44 6.20 9.50
CA PHE A 298 9.99 6.28 9.38
C PHE A 298 9.44 7.69 9.65
N LEU A 299 10.06 8.49 10.53
CA LEU A 299 9.65 9.90 10.68
C LEU A 299 10.11 10.75 9.50
N PHE A 300 11.21 10.39 8.83
CA PHE A 300 11.57 11.01 7.56
C PHE A 300 10.48 10.74 6.50
N ALA A 301 9.99 9.50 6.40
CA ALA A 301 8.87 9.17 5.51
C ALA A 301 7.60 9.97 5.84
N VAL A 302 7.27 10.11 7.13
CA VAL A 302 6.13 10.95 7.58
C VAL A 302 6.35 12.42 7.21
N ALA A 303 7.53 12.98 7.44
CA ALA A 303 7.83 14.36 7.09
C ALA A 303 7.71 14.60 5.57
N TYR A 304 8.23 13.66 4.77
CA TYR A 304 8.11 13.71 3.32
C TYR A 304 6.64 13.69 2.87
N ASP A 305 5.83 12.78 3.41
CA ASP A 305 4.41 12.66 3.07
C ASP A 305 3.60 13.92 3.44
N VAL A 306 3.90 14.53 4.59
CA VAL A 306 3.30 15.80 5.01
C VAL A 306 3.69 16.95 4.07
N ILE A 307 4.98 17.09 3.73
CA ILE A 307 5.46 18.13 2.82
C ILE A 307 4.80 17.98 1.45
N GLN A 308 4.79 16.76 0.90
CA GLN A 308 4.19 16.45 -0.39
C GLN A 308 2.70 16.81 -0.40
N SER A 309 1.96 16.45 0.65
CA SER A 309 0.54 16.76 0.78
C SER A 309 0.29 18.27 0.89
N ILE A 310 1.14 19.01 1.61
CA ILE A 310 1.04 20.47 1.70
C ILE A 310 1.28 21.13 0.33
N VAL A 311 2.28 20.67 -0.42
CA VAL A 311 2.59 21.18 -1.77
C VAL A 311 1.39 20.96 -2.70
N GLU A 312 0.84 19.74 -2.72
CA GLU A 312 -0.34 19.41 -3.54
C GLU A 312 -1.56 20.29 -3.18
N ILE A 313 -1.80 20.53 -1.89
CA ILE A 313 -2.87 21.43 -1.43
C ILE A 313 -2.60 22.88 -1.83
N ALA A 314 -1.35 23.34 -1.73
CA ALA A 314 -0.96 24.71 -2.10
C ALA A 314 -1.15 24.95 -3.61
N GLU A 315 -0.76 23.99 -4.45
CA GLU A 315 -0.96 24.03 -5.90
C GLU A 315 -2.44 24.04 -6.28
N HIS A 316 -3.26 23.21 -5.63
CA HIS A 316 -4.70 23.20 -5.86
C HIS A 316 -5.36 24.54 -5.50
N ASN A 317 -4.96 25.13 -4.37
CA ASN A 317 -5.45 26.45 -3.96
C ASN A 317 -4.98 27.57 -4.90
N LEU A 318 -3.76 27.49 -5.42
CA LEU A 318 -3.22 28.44 -6.41
C LEU A 318 -3.98 28.34 -7.75
N GLN A 319 -4.28 27.14 -8.23
CA GLN A 319 -5.10 26.95 -9.44
C GLN A 319 -6.52 27.49 -9.25
N HIS A 320 -7.12 27.26 -8.08
CA HIS A 320 -8.46 27.74 -7.78
C HIS A 320 -8.52 29.27 -7.61
N SER A 321 -7.43 29.90 -7.13
CA SER A 321 -7.31 31.36 -7.03
C SER A 321 -6.97 32.03 -8.37
N SER A 322 -6.48 31.27 -9.36
CA SER A 322 -6.13 31.75 -10.71
C SER A 322 -7.32 31.71 -11.69
N GLN A 323 -8.50 31.22 -11.26
CA GLN A 323 -9.76 31.38 -11.98
C GLN A 323 -10.61 32.54 -11.40
N PRO A 324 -10.34 33.80 -11.79
CA PRO A 324 -11.41 34.78 -11.85
C PRO A 324 -11.50 35.48 -13.23
N LEU A 325 -12.75 35.73 -13.67
CA LEU A 325 -13.17 36.69 -14.72
C LEU A 325 -13.01 36.33 -16.20
N LEU A 326 -13.73 35.31 -16.71
CA LEU A 326 -14.14 35.27 -18.14
C LEU A 326 -15.58 34.76 -18.32
N THR A 327 -16.51 35.20 -17.48
CA THR A 327 -17.96 35.02 -17.71
C THR A 327 -18.69 36.22 -17.11
N ASN A 328 -18.67 37.37 -17.80
CA ASN A 328 -19.68 38.44 -17.67
C ASN A 328 -19.47 39.57 -18.71
N SER A 329 -19.22 39.24 -19.98
CA SER A 329 -19.19 40.22 -21.06
C SER A 329 -19.65 39.61 -22.38
N SER A 330 -20.88 39.11 -22.40
CA SER A 330 -21.62 38.83 -23.65
C SER A 330 -23.12 38.72 -23.35
N LEU A 331 -23.71 39.83 -22.90
CA LEU A 331 -25.15 40.07 -22.93
C LEU A 331 -25.37 41.59 -22.88
N SER A 332 -25.10 42.20 -24.03
CA SER A 332 -25.63 43.50 -24.46
C SER A 332 -25.57 43.52 -25.98
#